data_AF-A0AAV4CX18-F1
#
_entry.id   AF-A0AAV4CX18-F1
#
_cell.length_a   1.000
_cell.length_b   1.000
_cell.length_c   1.000
_cell.angle_alpha   90.00
_cell.angle_beta   90.00
_cell.angle_gamma   90.00
#
_symmetry.space_group_name_H-M   'P 1'
#
loop_
_entity.id
_entity.type
_entity.pdbx_description
1 polymer ?
#
loop_
_entity_poly.entity_id
_entity_poly.type
_entity_poly.pdbx_seq_one_letter_code
_entity_poly.pdbx_strand_id
1 'polypeptide(L)'
;MIFVYPPQTGDLLRHKIQHRPDRQALVQQHILEDTTIDPSLHERQRLLKRSRLLDGLNDKLAHRPGPLELVQGNILQPSNELVNAIKGQDFLSY
;
A
#
# COMPACT_ATOMS: atom_id res chain seq x y z
N MET A 1 -54.00 15.72 -7.73
CA MET A 1 -52.73 16.17 -7.13
C MET A 1 -52.36 15.18 -6.03
N ILE A 2 -51.52 14.19 -6.33
CA ILE A 2 -51.13 13.15 -5.37
C ILE A 2 -49.93 13.69 -4.60
N PHE A 3 -50.12 14.02 -3.32
CA PHE A 3 -49.02 14.34 -2.41
C PHE A 3 -48.27 13.03 -2.12
N VAL A 4 -47.17 12.79 -2.83
CA VAL A 4 -46.20 11.76 -2.45
C VAL A 4 -45.43 12.32 -1.25
N TYR A 5 -45.86 11.96 -0.04
CA TYR A 5 -45.12 12.30 1.17
C TYR A 5 -43.72 11.68 1.10
N PRO A 6 -42.67 12.40 1.56
CA PRO A 6 -41.35 11.81 1.65
C PRO A 6 -41.42 10.55 2.54
N PRO A 7 -40.66 9.50 2.22
CA PRO A 7 -40.66 8.27 2.99
C PRO A 7 -40.44 8.63 4.46
N GLN A 8 -41.33 8.13 5.32
CA GLN A 8 -41.23 8.35 6.74
C GLN A 8 -39.86 7.82 7.18
N THR A 9 -39.17 8.52 8.07
CA THR A 9 -37.79 8.21 8.47
C THR A 9 -37.62 6.74 8.90
N GLY A 10 -38.69 6.14 9.43
CA GLY A 10 -38.77 4.72 9.76
C GLY A 10 -38.64 3.77 8.56
N ASP A 11 -39.24 4.07 7.41
CA ASP A 11 -39.19 3.22 6.22
C ASP A 11 -37.78 3.22 5.61
N LEU A 12 -37.15 4.39 5.56
CA LEU A 12 -35.75 4.53 5.11
C LEU A 12 -34.78 3.73 6.01
N LEU A 13 -34.98 3.80 7.34
CA LEU A 13 -34.14 3.08 8.27
C LEU A 13 -34.30 1.56 8.13
N ARG A 14 -35.54 1.06 7.99
CA ARG A 14 -35.81 -0.37 7.76
C ARG A 14 -35.08 -0.88 6.52
N HIS A 15 -35.16 -0.14 5.41
CA HIS A 15 -34.46 -0.49 4.18
C HIS A 15 -32.92 -0.51 4.38
N LYS A 16 -32.35 0.49 5.05
CA LYS A 16 -30.90 0.55 5.33
C LYS A 16 -30.41 -0.58 6.24
N ILE A 17 -31.22 -1.00 7.22
CA ILE A 17 -30.88 -2.13 8.10
C ILE A 17 -30.92 -3.44 7.32
N GLN A 18 -31.92 -3.63 6.46
CA GLN A 18 -32.04 -4.83 5.61
C GLN A 18 -30.87 -4.97 4.64
N HIS A 19 -30.39 -3.86 4.07
CA HIS A 19 -29.25 -3.83 3.16
C HIS A 19 -27.92 -3.53 3.85
N ARG A 20 -27.82 -3.75 5.17
CA ARG A 20 -26.58 -3.51 5.90
C ARG A 20 -25.49 -4.48 5.42
N PRO A 21 -24.34 -3.98 4.94
CA PRO A 21 -23.23 -4.84 4.54
C PRO A 21 -22.59 -5.52 5.75
N ASP A 22 -22.03 -6.71 5.53
CA ASP A 22 -21.30 -7.45 6.57
C ASP A 22 -20.00 -6.73 6.96
N ARG A 23 -19.51 -6.99 8.18
CA ARG A 23 -18.24 -6.43 8.67
C ARG A 23 -17.08 -6.76 7.74
N GLN A 24 -17.02 -7.98 7.22
CA GLN A 24 -15.91 -8.40 6.35
C GLN A 24 -15.86 -7.59 5.05
N ALA A 25 -17.02 -7.27 4.46
CA ALA A 25 -17.09 -6.41 3.28
C ALA A 25 -16.54 -5.00 3.56
N LEU A 26 -16.87 -4.44 4.72
CA LEU A 26 -16.36 -3.13 5.13
C LEU A 26 -14.84 -3.14 5.37
N VAL A 27 -14.30 -4.23 5.89
CA VAL A 27 -12.85 -4.42 6.06
C VAL A 27 -12.14 -4.53 4.71
N GLN A 28 -12.67 -5.34 3.79
CA GLN A 28 -12.10 -5.47 2.43
C GLN A 28 -12.09 -4.15 1.67
N GLN A 29 -13.13 -3.33 1.87
CA GLN A 29 -13.22 -1.98 1.30
C GLN A 29 -12.36 -0.95 2.05
N HIS A 30 -11.59 -1.35 3.07
CA HIS A 30 -10.75 -0.49 3.90
C HIS A 30 -11.54 0.64 4.62
N ILE A 31 -12.82 0.38 4.92
CA ILE A 31 -13.68 1.28 5.71
C ILE A 31 -13.48 0.98 7.21
N LEU A 32 -13.40 -0.30 7.58
CA LEU A 32 -13.09 -0.75 8.93
C LEU A 32 -11.69 -1.37 8.98
N GLU A 33 -10.99 -1.15 10.09
CA GLU A 33 -9.71 -1.81 10.35
C GLU A 33 -9.95 -3.28 10.74
N ASP A 34 -9.15 -4.20 10.21
CA ASP A 34 -9.21 -5.61 10.62
C ASP A 34 -8.45 -5.84 11.93
N THR A 35 -9.00 -5.32 13.01
CA THR A 35 -8.42 -5.48 14.34
C THR A 35 -9.50 -5.77 15.38
N THR A 36 -9.10 -6.52 16.40
CA THR A 36 -9.91 -6.81 17.60
C THR A 36 -9.59 -5.84 18.75
N ILE A 37 -8.77 -4.83 18.48
CA ILE A 37 -8.28 -3.86 19.47
C ILE A 37 -9.37 -2.83 19.73
N ASP A 38 -9.32 -2.20 20.90
CA ASP A 38 -10.26 -1.15 21.27
C ASP A 38 -10.27 0.01 20.25
N PRO A 39 -11.44 0.54 19.84
CA PRO A 39 -11.55 1.61 18.85
C PRO A 39 -10.74 2.88 19.19
N SER A 40 -10.54 3.17 20.48
CA SER A 40 -9.76 4.34 20.91
C SER A 40 -8.26 4.22 20.58
N LEU A 41 -7.77 3.00 20.34
CA LEU A 41 -6.36 2.71 20.05
C LEU A 41 -6.07 2.47 18.57
N HIS A 42 -7.10 2.34 17.72
CA HIS A 42 -6.95 2.06 16.28
C HIS A 42 -6.03 3.08 15.60
N GLU A 43 -6.24 4.37 15.85
CA GLU A 43 -5.44 5.42 15.22
C GLU A 43 -3.97 5.34 15.63
N ARG A 44 -3.69 5.14 16.92
CA ARG A 44 -2.31 5.02 17.42
C ARG A 44 -1.62 3.79 16.83
N GLN A 45 -2.32 2.66 16.73
CA GLN A 45 -1.80 1.46 16.10
C GLN A 45 -1.51 1.69 14.61
N ARG A 46 -2.40 2.38 13.89
CA ARG A 46 -2.22 2.71 12.46
C ARG A 46 -0.98 3.59 12.24
N LEU A 47 -0.82 4.62 13.06
CA LEU A 47 0.36 5.50 13.01
C LEU A 47 1.65 4.73 13.30
N LEU A 48 1.64 3.86 14.32
CA LEU A 48 2.79 3.02 14.64
C LEU A 48 3.15 2.06 13.50
N LYS A 49 2.15 1.39 12.91
CA LYS A 49 2.35 0.53 11.73
C LYS A 49 2.97 1.31 10.58
N ARG A 50 2.46 2.52 10.31
CA ARG A 50 2.98 3.39 9.26
C ARG A 50 4.42 3.83 9.53
N SER A 51 4.76 4.25 10.74
CA SER A 51 6.13 4.63 11.10
C SER A 51 7.11 3.49 10.85
N ARG A 52 6.81 2.30 11.36
CA ARG A 52 7.66 1.11 11.17
C ARG A 52 7.86 0.76 9.70
N LEU A 53 6.81 0.91 8.88
CA LEU A 53 6.91 0.70 7.44
C LEU A 53 7.81 1.75 6.79
N LEU A 54 7.70 3.03 7.16
CA LEU A 54 8.56 4.08 6.65
C LEU A 54 10.03 3.82 7.00
N ASP A 55 10.30 3.46 8.26
CA ASP A 55 11.66 3.17 8.72
C ASP A 55 12.26 2.00 7.93
N GLY A 56 11.53 0.88 7.82
CA GLY A 56 11.99 -0.28 7.06
C GLY A 56 12.12 -0.04 5.55
N LEU A 57 11.29 0.84 4.96
CA LEU A 57 11.43 1.25 3.57
C LEU A 57 12.63 2.18 3.38
N ASN A 58 12.88 3.10 4.30
CA ASN A 58 14.04 3.99 4.27
C ASN A 58 15.34 3.19 4.30
N ASP A 59 15.43 2.19 5.18
CA ASP A 59 16.62 1.32 5.25
C ASP A 59 16.85 0.56 3.94
N LYS A 60 15.79 0.05 3.32
CA LYS A 60 15.85 -0.65 2.02
C LYS A 60 16.22 0.29 0.87
N LEU A 61 15.76 1.53 0.91
CA LEU A 61 16.10 2.54 -0.08
C LEU A 61 17.55 3.02 0.06
N ALA A 62 18.06 3.14 1.29
CA ALA A 62 19.45 3.50 1.56
C ALA A 62 20.43 2.46 1.02
N HIS A 63 20.09 1.17 1.09
CA HIS A 63 20.89 0.06 0.56
C HIS A 63 20.43 -0.39 -0.83
N ARG A 64 19.81 0.49 -1.61
CA ARG A 64 19.30 0.12 -2.93
C ARG A 64 20.47 -0.22 -3.86
N PRO A 65 20.54 -1.45 -4.40
CA PRO A 65 21.66 -1.86 -5.23
C PRO A 65 21.70 -1.08 -6.53
N GLY A 66 22.91 -0.81 -6.99
CA GLY A 66 23.15 -0.08 -8.24
C GLY A 66 22.79 -0.92 -9.47
N PRO A 67 22.62 -0.28 -10.66
CA PRO A 67 22.36 -1.01 -11.91
C PRO A 67 23.44 -2.04 -12.24
N LEU A 68 24.70 -1.74 -11.95
CA LEU A 68 25.84 -2.65 -12.16
C LEU A 68 25.74 -3.90 -11.27
N GLU A 69 25.39 -3.73 -10.00
CA GLU A 69 25.23 -4.83 -9.04
C GLU A 69 24.07 -5.76 -9.45
N LEU A 70 23.00 -5.19 -10.00
CA LEU A 70 21.87 -5.96 -10.52
C LEU A 70 22.22 -6.78 -11.78
N VAL A 71 23.12 -6.27 -12.63
CA VAL A 71 23.66 -7.03 -13.77
C VAL A 71 24.57 -8.16 -13.29
N GLN A 72 25.47 -7.88 -12.33
CA GLN A 72 26.32 -8.91 -11.72
C GLN A 72 25.49 -10.02 -11.05
N GLY A 73 24.36 -9.65 -10.44
CA GLY A 73 23.39 -10.58 -9.86
C GLY A 73 22.54 -11.35 -10.88
N ASN A 74 22.76 -11.18 -12.19
CA ASN A 74 21.95 -11.76 -13.29
C ASN A 74 20.45 -11.40 -13.21
N ILE A 75 20.09 -10.30 -12.55
CA ILE A 75 18.71 -9.82 -12.43
C ILE A 75 18.36 -8.91 -13.63
N LEU A 76 19.31 -8.10 -14.09
CA LEU A 76 19.18 -7.26 -15.27
C LEU A 76 20.12 -7.75 -16.38
N GLN A 77 19.66 -7.69 -17.64
CA GLN A 77 20.56 -7.88 -18.78
C GLN A 77 21.38 -6.61 -19.02
N PRO A 78 22.68 -6.73 -19.33
CA PRO A 78 23.50 -5.56 -19.60
C PRO A 78 23.05 -4.92 -20.93
N SER A 79 22.52 -3.70 -20.85
CA SER A 79 22.28 -2.88 -22.04
C SER A 79 23.63 -2.44 -22.65
N ASN A 80 23.66 -2.08 -23.94
CA ASN A 80 24.90 -1.64 -24.62
C ASN A 80 25.63 -0.52 -23.86
N GLU A 81 24.91 0.37 -23.16
CA GLU A 81 25.49 1.45 -22.35
C GLU A 81 26.20 0.93 -21.09
N LEU A 82 25.65 -0.08 -20.42
CA LEU A 82 26.25 -0.73 -19.25
C LEU A 82 27.48 -1.56 -19.64
N VAL A 83 27.44 -2.25 -20.79
CA VAL A 83 28.60 -2.99 -21.32
C VAL A 83 29.79 -2.05 -21.56
N ASN A 84 29.55 -0.86 -22.09
CA ASN A 84 30.60 0.13 -22.34
C ASN A 84 31.19 0.69 -21.04
N ALA A 85 30.36 0.91 -20.02
CA ALA A 85 30.81 1.35 -18.69
C ALA A 85 31.64 0.27 -17.97
N ILE A 86 31.29 -1.01 -18.13
CA ILE A 86 32.05 -2.15 -17.58
C ILE A 86 33.41 -2.29 -18.31
N LYS A 87 33.42 -2.22 -19.65
CA LYS A 87 34.66 -2.34 -20.46
C LYS A 87 35.64 -1.19 -20.24
N GLY A 88 35.19 0.00 -19.82
CA GLY A 88 36.05 1.17 -19.60
C GLY A 88 36.95 1.09 -18.36
N GLN A 89 36.65 0.21 -17.40
CA GLN A 89 37.44 0.08 -16.15
C GLN A 89 38.66 -0.84 -16.29
N ASP A 90 38.70 -1.72 -17.29
CA ASP A 90 39.80 -2.65 -17.52
C ASP A 90 41.05 -2.00 -18.18
N PHE A 91 41.01 -0.69 -18.46
CA PHE A 91 42.07 0.04 -19.18
C PHE A 91 42.96 0.95 -18.32
N LEU A 92 42.83 0.95 -16.99
CA LEU A 92 43.69 1.74 -16.08
C LEU A 92 44.78 0.92 -15.36
N SER A 93 45.17 -0.23 -15.94
CA SER A 93 46.36 -0.97 -15.53
C SER A 93 47.37 -0.97 -16.68
N TYR A 94 48.12 0.13 -16.82
CA TYR A 94 49.48 0.17 -17.36
C TYR A 94 50.17 1.47 -16.93
#